data_AF-A0A383A9R8-F1
#
_entry.id   AF-A0A383A9R8-F1
#
_cell.length_a   1.000
_cell.length_b   1.000
_cell.length_c   1.000
_cell.angle_alpha   90.00
_cell.angle_beta   90.00
_cell.angle_gamma   90.00
#
_symmetry.space_group_name_H-M   'P 1'
#
loop_
_entity.id
_entity.type
_entity.pdbx_description
1 polymer ?
#
loop_
_entity_poly.entity_id
_entity_poly.type
_entity_poly.pdbx_seq_one_letter_code
_entity_poly.pdbx_strand_id
1 'polypeptide(L)'
;MKNIIIKFICLVSLLFSIQGYTNPINKIDFVGLNVISSTTLLEILPVKIGDQYNQNTSDEIIQELFNTGYFSDITVSNNKNNLTITLSENPNIKYFNVNTGTSSSWRNWFISEEELLDSDTLNEFIKSNKLSAGNIYTKSKFDDFVSSLKAKYTASGYYNTQIEPKIEIDSQNRIGIELNIYQGKRATIY
;
A
#
# COMPACT_ATOMS: atom_id res chain seq x y z
N MET A 1 28.04 -44.14 42.53
CA MET A 1 26.57 -44.03 42.44
C MET A 1 26.10 -42.61 42.09
N LYS A 2 26.62 -41.55 42.74
CA LYS A 2 26.21 -40.14 42.51
C LYS A 2 26.31 -39.67 41.03
N ASN A 3 27.38 -40.05 40.32
CA ASN A 3 27.57 -39.67 38.90
C ASN A 3 26.62 -40.40 37.93
N ILE A 4 26.09 -41.57 38.30
CA ILE A 4 25.12 -42.31 37.49
C ILE A 4 23.74 -41.67 37.61
N ILE A 5 23.37 -41.24 38.82
CA ILE A 5 22.11 -40.54 39.10
C ILE A 5 22.07 -39.18 38.38
N ILE A 6 23.17 -38.43 38.37
CA ILE A 6 23.27 -37.15 37.66
C ILE A 6 23.12 -37.32 36.14
N LYS A 7 23.77 -38.35 35.56
CA LYS A 7 23.62 -38.65 34.12
C LYS A 7 22.19 -39.07 33.77
N PHE A 8 21.52 -39.82 34.65
CA PHE A 8 20.14 -40.25 34.45
C PHE A 8 19.15 -39.07 34.53
N ILE A 9 19.36 -38.14 35.48
CA ILE A 9 18.56 -36.90 35.58
C ILE A 9 18.73 -36.01 34.35
N CYS A 10 19.96 -35.83 33.85
CA CYS A 10 20.19 -35.08 32.61
C CYS A 10 19.51 -35.73 31.39
N LEU A 11 19.47 -37.07 31.33
CA LEU A 11 18.82 -37.80 30.23
C LEU A 11 17.30 -37.67 30.28
N VAL A 12 16.69 -37.66 31.47
CA VAL A 12 15.24 -37.47 31.65
C VAL A 12 14.82 -36.02 31.36
N SER A 13 15.65 -35.03 31.70
CA SER A 13 15.37 -33.62 31.36
C SER A 13 15.38 -33.33 29.86
N LEU A 14 16.08 -34.12 29.04
CA LEU A 14 16.05 -34.04 27.58
C LEU A 14 14.77 -34.61 26.96
N LEU A 15 13.96 -35.36 27.72
CA LEU A 15 12.69 -35.94 27.24
C LEU A 15 11.50 -34.98 27.44
N PHE A 16 11.66 -33.91 28.23
CA PHE A 16 10.72 -32.80 28.28
C PHE A 16 11.00 -31.79 27.15
N SER A 17 11.13 -32.30 25.92
CA SER A 17 11.00 -31.46 24.74
C SER A 17 9.58 -30.94 24.70
N ILE A 18 9.44 -29.62 24.77
CA ILE A 18 8.17 -28.88 24.78
C ILE A 18 7.32 -29.37 23.60
N GLN A 19 6.23 -30.08 23.88
CA GLN A 19 5.19 -30.31 22.88
C GLN A 19 4.49 -28.97 22.66
N GLY A 20 4.92 -28.23 21.65
CA GLY A 20 4.18 -27.07 21.16
C GLY A 20 2.90 -27.58 20.52
N TYR A 21 1.78 -27.52 21.25
CA TYR A 21 0.46 -27.72 20.66
C TYR A 21 0.18 -26.52 19.75
N THR A 22 0.61 -26.60 18.50
CA THR A 22 -0.02 -25.79 17.46
C THR A 22 -1.38 -26.42 17.22
N ASN A 23 -2.41 -25.62 17.50
CA ASN A 23 -3.78 -26.03 17.30
C ASN A 23 -4.18 -25.57 15.90
N PRO A 24 -4.83 -26.45 15.11
CA PRO A 24 -5.22 -26.12 13.75
C PRO A 24 -6.20 -24.94 13.74
N ILE A 25 -6.22 -24.18 12.64
CA ILE A 25 -7.17 -23.10 12.41
C ILE A 25 -8.57 -23.72 12.33
N ASN A 26 -9.45 -23.33 13.23
CA ASN A 26 -10.84 -23.83 13.27
C ASN A 26 -11.73 -23.05 12.30
N LYS A 27 -11.50 -21.74 12.18
CA LYS A 27 -12.34 -20.82 11.42
C LYS A 27 -11.54 -19.60 10.98
N ILE A 28 -11.92 -19.02 9.85
CA ILE A 28 -11.44 -17.74 9.35
C ILE A 28 -12.65 -16.83 9.10
N ASP A 29 -12.67 -15.68 9.76
CA ASP A 29 -13.69 -14.64 9.61
C ASP A 29 -13.06 -13.35 9.07
N PHE A 30 -13.77 -12.68 8.18
CA PHE A 30 -13.35 -11.39 7.60
C PHE A 30 -14.28 -10.27 8.07
N VAL A 31 -13.70 -9.11 8.41
CA VAL A 31 -14.43 -7.92 8.85
C VAL A 31 -13.98 -6.73 8.01
N GLY A 32 -14.93 -5.88 7.61
CA GLY A 32 -14.64 -4.63 6.87
C GLY A 32 -14.64 -4.76 5.34
N LEU A 33 -15.11 -5.89 4.81
CA LEU A 33 -15.30 -6.07 3.37
C LEU A 33 -16.48 -5.25 2.85
N ASN A 34 -16.33 -4.71 1.64
CA ASN A 34 -17.37 -3.97 0.95
C ASN A 34 -17.51 -4.47 -0.50
N VAL A 35 -16.44 -4.37 -1.30
CA VAL A 35 -16.45 -4.80 -2.71
C VAL A 35 -15.86 -6.20 -2.86
N ILE A 36 -14.82 -6.53 -2.09
CA ILE A 36 -14.12 -7.81 -2.22
C ILE A 36 -14.87 -8.90 -1.44
N SER A 37 -15.10 -10.04 -2.08
CA SER A 37 -15.79 -11.16 -1.45
C SER A 37 -14.88 -11.97 -0.53
N SER A 38 -15.44 -12.53 0.55
CA SER A 38 -14.69 -13.43 1.45
C SER A 38 -14.17 -14.68 0.74
N THR A 39 -14.90 -15.18 -0.27
CA THR A 39 -14.49 -16.34 -1.07
C THR A 39 -13.21 -16.07 -1.84
N THR A 40 -13.11 -14.89 -2.47
CA THR A 40 -11.88 -14.45 -3.16
C THR A 40 -10.70 -14.39 -2.21
N LEU A 41 -10.91 -13.92 -0.97
CA LEU A 41 -9.83 -13.85 0.02
C LEU A 41 -9.36 -15.24 0.46
N LEU A 42 -10.28 -16.19 0.67
CA LEU A 42 -9.90 -17.57 1.01
C LEU A 42 -9.02 -18.22 -0.05
N GLU A 43 -9.13 -17.83 -1.32
CA GLU A 43 -8.26 -18.30 -2.40
C GLU A 43 -6.87 -17.66 -2.39
N ILE A 44 -6.75 -16.45 -1.84
CA ILE A 44 -5.49 -15.69 -1.76
C ILE A 44 -4.69 -16.08 -0.50
N LEU A 45 -5.37 -16.45 0.59
CA LEU A 45 -4.70 -16.73 1.85
C LEU A 45 -3.67 -17.88 1.71
N PRO A 46 -2.48 -17.75 2.32
CA PRO A 46 -1.47 -18.81 2.33
C PRO A 46 -1.87 -20.00 3.22
N VAL A 47 -2.97 -19.89 3.96
CA VAL A 47 -3.46 -20.89 4.92
C VAL A 47 -4.94 -21.16 4.75
N LYS A 48 -5.35 -22.35 5.17
CA LYS A 48 -6.73 -22.85 5.14
C LYS A 48 -7.19 -23.28 6.53
N ILE A 49 -8.50 -23.47 6.66
CA ILE A 49 -9.09 -24.11 7.84
C ILE A 49 -8.50 -25.52 7.95
N GLY A 50 -8.01 -25.87 9.13
CA GLY A 50 -7.29 -27.11 9.42
C GLY A 50 -5.77 -26.97 9.42
N ASP A 51 -5.21 -25.90 8.83
CA ASP A 51 -3.76 -25.69 8.83
C ASP A 51 -3.25 -25.22 10.19
N GLN A 52 -1.96 -25.44 10.44
CA GLN A 52 -1.32 -25.04 11.69
C GLN A 52 -1.09 -23.53 11.72
N TYR A 53 -1.59 -22.86 12.76
CA TYR A 53 -1.31 -21.45 12.97
C TYR A 53 -0.06 -21.28 13.84
N ASN A 54 0.90 -20.51 13.33
CA ASN A 54 2.08 -20.10 14.07
C ASN A 54 2.25 -18.57 13.99
N GLN A 55 3.29 -18.04 14.63
CA GLN A 55 3.49 -16.60 14.71
C GLN A 55 3.76 -15.95 13.33
N ASN A 56 4.41 -16.67 12.41
CA ASN A 56 4.70 -16.20 11.06
C ASN A 56 3.46 -16.20 10.16
N THR A 57 2.46 -17.05 10.45
CA THR A 57 1.23 -17.15 9.66
C THR A 57 0.52 -15.81 9.51
N SER A 58 0.51 -14.97 10.56
CA SER A 58 -0.12 -13.65 10.48
C SER A 58 0.61 -12.72 9.51
N ASP A 59 1.94 -12.73 9.56
CA ASP A 59 2.77 -11.86 8.73
C ASP A 59 2.63 -12.25 7.25
N GLU A 60 2.61 -13.56 6.97
CA GLU A 60 2.37 -14.08 5.61
C GLU A 60 0.97 -13.70 5.10
N ILE A 61 -0.07 -13.80 5.93
CA ILE A 61 -1.43 -13.36 5.56
C ILE A 61 -1.43 -11.86 5.24
N ILE A 62 -0.85 -11.03 6.12
CA ILE A 62 -0.80 -9.58 5.93
C ILE A 62 -0.06 -9.26 4.64
N GLN A 63 1.09 -9.90 4.39
CA GLN A 63 1.90 -9.68 3.21
C GLN A 63 1.17 -10.07 1.93
N GLU A 64 0.58 -11.26 1.85
CA GLU A 64 -0.16 -11.71 0.68
C GLU A 64 -1.35 -10.79 0.37
N LEU A 65 -2.14 -10.44 1.39
CA LEU A 65 -3.27 -9.52 1.21
C LEU A 65 -2.83 -8.11 0.84
N PHE A 66 -1.73 -7.60 1.40
CA PHE A 66 -1.19 -6.29 1.07
C PHE A 66 -0.68 -6.25 -0.39
N ASN A 67 -0.02 -7.31 -0.84
CA ASN A 67 0.51 -7.44 -2.20
C ASN A 67 -0.59 -7.39 -3.29
N THR A 68 -1.83 -7.76 -2.97
CA THR A 68 -2.97 -7.60 -3.89
C THR A 68 -3.24 -6.12 -4.22
N GLY A 69 -2.86 -5.21 -3.33
CA GLY A 69 -3.20 -3.80 -3.39
C GLY A 69 -4.66 -3.49 -3.07
N TYR A 70 -5.46 -4.46 -2.61
CA TYR A 70 -6.88 -4.26 -2.28
C TYR A 70 -7.11 -3.56 -0.95
N PHE A 71 -6.15 -3.63 -0.03
CA PHE A 71 -6.34 -3.16 1.35
C PHE A 71 -5.32 -2.09 1.74
N SER A 72 -5.79 -1.07 2.44
CA SER A 72 -4.98 0.01 3.04
C SER A 72 -4.50 -0.36 4.44
N ASP A 73 -5.29 -1.17 5.15
CA ASP A 73 -4.99 -1.63 6.50
C ASP A 73 -5.48 -3.07 6.69
N ILE A 74 -4.66 -3.88 7.34
CA ILE A 74 -4.90 -5.32 7.57
C ILE A 74 -4.44 -5.65 8.98
N THR A 75 -5.36 -6.17 9.79
CA THR A 75 -5.07 -6.68 11.13
C THR A 75 -5.53 -8.11 11.25
N VAL A 76 -4.64 -9.00 11.68
CA VAL A 76 -4.94 -10.41 11.93
C VAL A 76 -4.96 -10.66 13.44
N SER A 77 -6.06 -11.21 13.93
CA SER A 77 -6.22 -11.62 15.33
C SER A 77 -6.55 -13.10 15.41
N ASN A 78 -5.94 -13.80 16.36
CA ASN A 78 -6.27 -15.19 16.67
C ASN A 78 -6.85 -15.28 18.08
N ASN A 79 -8.07 -15.79 18.19
CA ASN A 79 -8.70 -16.11 19.46
C ASN A 79 -9.11 -17.58 19.48
N LYS A 80 -8.42 -18.38 20.30
CA LYS A 80 -8.67 -19.84 20.46
C LYS A 80 -8.78 -20.55 19.11
N ASN A 81 -7.84 -20.27 18.20
CA ASN A 81 -7.74 -20.86 16.87
C ASN A 81 -8.82 -20.42 15.87
N ASN A 82 -9.60 -19.39 16.20
CA ASN A 82 -10.42 -18.68 15.22
C ASN A 82 -9.68 -17.42 14.78
N LEU A 83 -9.39 -17.33 13.49
CA LEU A 83 -8.76 -16.17 12.89
C LEU A 83 -9.82 -15.14 12.53
N THR A 84 -9.60 -13.90 12.95
CA THR A 84 -10.37 -12.74 12.53
C THR A 84 -9.43 -11.80 11.80
N ILE A 85 -9.70 -11.58 10.51
CA ILE A 85 -8.94 -10.70 9.65
C ILE A 85 -9.79 -9.44 9.43
N THR A 86 -9.34 -8.33 10.02
CA THR A 86 -9.98 -7.02 9.88
C THR A 86 -9.29 -6.25 8.77
N LEU A 87 -10.08 -5.70 7.85
CA LEU A 87 -9.62 -5.16 6.58
C LEU A 87 -10.23 -3.78 6.34
N SER A 88 -9.43 -2.90 5.74
CA SER A 88 -9.89 -1.63 5.18
C SER A 88 -9.55 -1.60 3.69
N GLU A 89 -10.55 -1.59 2.81
CA GLU A 89 -10.34 -1.59 1.36
C GLU A 89 -9.74 -0.26 0.85
N ASN A 90 -8.79 -0.36 -0.08
CA ASN A 90 -8.30 0.79 -0.82
C ASN A 90 -9.39 1.38 -1.73
N PRO A 91 -9.47 2.71 -1.86
CA PRO A 91 -10.47 3.33 -2.71
C PRO A 91 -10.14 3.16 -4.20
N ASN A 92 -11.19 3.17 -5.02
CA ASN A 92 -11.03 3.24 -6.48
C ASN A 92 -10.93 4.69 -6.94
N ILE A 93 -10.06 4.97 -7.92
CA ILE A 93 -9.86 6.32 -8.45
C ILE A 93 -11.10 6.72 -9.27
N LYS A 94 -11.76 7.78 -8.83
CA LYS A 94 -12.90 8.39 -9.54
C LYS A 94 -12.41 9.29 -10.68
N TYR A 95 -11.42 10.13 -10.38
CA TYR A 95 -10.75 11.00 -11.33
C TYR A 95 -9.36 11.36 -10.79
N PHE A 96 -8.47 11.69 -11.73
CA PHE A 96 -7.16 12.27 -11.44
C PHE A 96 -6.98 13.45 -12.38
N ASN A 97 -7.03 14.66 -11.84
CA ASN A 97 -6.85 15.89 -12.60
C ASN A 97 -5.54 16.55 -12.20
N VAL A 98 -4.84 17.12 -13.18
CA VAL A 98 -3.61 17.89 -12.95
C VAL A 98 -3.84 19.32 -13.42
N ASN A 99 -3.61 20.27 -12.52
CA ASN A 99 -3.60 21.69 -12.85
C ASN A 99 -2.15 22.16 -12.84
N THR A 100 -1.69 22.68 -13.96
CA THR A 100 -0.39 23.31 -14.05
C THR A 100 -0.53 24.83 -13.86
N GLY A 101 0.43 25.40 -13.14
CA GLY A 101 0.39 26.79 -12.65
C GLY A 101 0.40 27.88 -13.73
N THR A 102 0.35 27.55 -15.03
CA THR A 102 0.16 28.54 -16.09
C THR A 102 -1.30 28.81 -16.47
N SER A 103 -2.25 28.22 -15.76
CA SER A 103 -3.70 28.38 -15.98
C SER A 103 -4.14 29.86 -15.94
N SER A 104 -4.11 30.48 -17.13
CA SER A 104 -5.04 31.51 -17.61
C SER A 104 -5.21 32.75 -16.74
N SER A 105 -4.12 33.27 -16.15
CA SER A 105 -4.12 34.66 -15.70
C SER A 105 -3.49 35.53 -16.80
N TRP A 106 -4.18 36.59 -17.21
CA TRP A 106 -3.66 37.68 -18.05
C TRP A 106 -2.33 38.28 -17.53
N ARG A 107 -1.95 37.96 -16.28
CA ARG A 107 -0.65 38.26 -15.66
C ARG A 107 0.51 37.32 -16.10
N ASN A 108 0.23 36.16 -16.69
CA ASN A 108 1.22 35.19 -17.15
C ASN A 108 1.76 35.44 -18.56
N TRP A 109 1.26 36.43 -19.30
CA TRP A 109 1.88 36.90 -20.55
C TRP A 109 3.38 37.20 -20.39
N PHE A 110 3.82 37.57 -19.19
CA PHE A 110 5.21 37.93 -18.88
C PHE A 110 6.09 36.74 -18.47
N ILE A 111 5.56 35.52 -18.35
CA ILE A 111 6.33 34.31 -18.04
C ILE A 111 6.51 33.52 -19.34
N SER A 112 7.60 33.80 -20.06
CA SER A 112 7.93 33.25 -21.38
C SER A 112 8.48 31.83 -21.38
N GLU A 113 8.33 31.07 -20.28
CA GLU A 113 8.82 29.68 -20.21
C GLU A 113 7.66 28.71 -20.46
N GLU A 114 7.80 27.90 -21.50
CA GLU A 114 6.89 26.80 -21.82
C GLU A 114 6.85 25.79 -20.65
N GLU A 115 5.67 25.22 -20.40
CA GLU A 115 5.55 24.14 -19.41
C GLU A 115 6.37 22.94 -19.87
N LEU A 116 7.19 22.38 -18.97
CA LEU A 116 8.02 21.22 -19.28
C LEU A 116 7.18 20.01 -19.69
N LEU A 117 6.01 19.86 -19.07
CA LEU A 117 5.10 18.74 -19.25
C LEU A 117 3.74 19.29 -19.65
N ASP A 118 3.32 18.98 -20.86
CA ASP A 118 1.96 19.24 -21.31
C ASP A 118 0.95 18.28 -20.64
N SER A 119 -0.34 18.59 -20.81
CA SER A 119 -1.44 17.80 -20.29
C SER A 119 -1.41 16.35 -20.79
N ASP A 120 -1.04 16.13 -22.06
CA ASP A 120 -1.04 14.79 -22.65
C ASP A 120 0.06 13.90 -22.05
N THR A 121 1.27 14.44 -21.89
CA THR A 121 2.40 13.78 -21.23
C THR A 121 2.09 13.46 -19.77
N LEU A 122 1.42 14.38 -19.05
CA LEU A 122 0.97 14.14 -17.68
C LEU A 122 -0.08 13.03 -17.61
N ASN A 123 -1.04 13.02 -18.54
CA ASN A 123 -2.07 11.99 -18.63
C ASN A 123 -1.48 10.61 -18.95
N GLU A 124 -0.52 10.53 -19.87
CA GLU A 124 0.23 9.30 -20.14
C GLU A 124 1.00 8.83 -18.91
N PHE A 125 1.61 9.76 -18.18
CA PHE A 125 2.35 9.44 -16.95
C PHE A 125 1.43 8.93 -15.83
N ILE A 126 0.23 9.47 -15.68
CA ILE A 126 -0.79 8.97 -14.75
C ILE A 126 -1.21 7.55 -15.12
N LYS A 127 -1.50 7.31 -16.41
CA LYS A 127 -1.90 6.00 -16.92
C LYS A 127 -0.80 4.95 -16.73
N SER A 128 0.45 5.27 -17.04
CA SER A 128 1.58 4.34 -16.89
C SER A 128 1.83 3.94 -15.43
N ASN A 129 1.52 4.83 -14.48
CA ASN A 129 1.60 4.55 -13.05
C ASN A 129 0.30 3.93 -12.47
N LYS A 130 -0.66 3.54 -13.30
CA LYS A 130 -1.96 2.94 -12.89
C LYS A 130 -2.74 3.83 -11.90
N LEU A 131 -2.68 5.14 -12.12
CA LEU A 131 -3.40 6.15 -11.33
C LEU A 131 -4.59 6.75 -12.09
N SER A 132 -4.99 6.13 -13.21
CA SER A 132 -6.17 6.55 -13.98
C SER A 132 -7.48 6.11 -13.32
N ALA A 133 -8.58 6.75 -13.73
CA ALA A 133 -9.92 6.40 -13.25
C ALA A 133 -10.22 4.90 -13.41
N GLY A 134 -10.84 4.31 -12.39
CA GLY A 134 -11.14 2.88 -12.30
C GLY A 134 -10.01 2.03 -11.73
N ASN A 135 -8.78 2.53 -11.60
CA ASN A 135 -7.72 1.80 -10.91
C ASN A 135 -7.87 1.92 -9.39
N ILE A 136 -7.32 0.93 -8.66
CA ILE A 136 -7.23 0.96 -7.21
C ILE A 136 -6.07 1.89 -6.80
N TYR A 137 -6.41 2.89 -6.00
CA TYR A 137 -5.44 3.82 -5.42
C TYR A 137 -4.66 3.13 -4.31
N THR A 138 -3.35 3.33 -4.29
CA THR A 138 -2.54 3.05 -3.11
C THR A 138 -1.65 4.24 -2.83
N LYS A 139 -1.42 4.52 -1.55
CA LYS A 139 -0.55 5.62 -1.12
C LYS A 139 0.86 5.49 -1.72
N SER A 140 1.40 4.27 -1.73
CA SER A 140 2.72 3.98 -2.34
C SER A 140 2.79 4.38 -3.82
N LYS A 141 1.83 3.93 -4.66
CA LYS A 141 1.82 4.29 -6.10
C LYS A 141 1.78 5.81 -6.29
N PHE A 142 1.00 6.49 -5.48
CA PHE A 142 0.87 7.94 -5.55
C PHE A 142 2.18 8.66 -5.14
N ASP A 143 2.82 8.21 -4.06
CA ASP A 143 4.07 8.78 -3.58
C ASP A 143 5.23 8.52 -4.55
N ASP A 144 5.27 7.33 -5.17
CA ASP A 144 6.22 6.97 -6.23
C ASP A 144 6.02 7.84 -7.48
N PHE A 145 4.76 8.08 -7.86
CA PHE A 145 4.41 8.98 -8.95
C PHE A 145 4.86 10.42 -8.69
N VAL A 146 4.57 10.98 -7.51
CA VAL A 146 4.98 12.34 -7.13
C VAL A 146 6.51 12.46 -7.10
N SER A 147 7.19 11.44 -6.56
CA SER A 147 8.66 11.40 -6.50
C SER A 147 9.27 11.37 -7.91
N SER A 148 8.73 10.55 -8.80
CA SER A 148 9.17 10.45 -10.19
C SER A 148 8.91 11.73 -10.97
N LEU A 149 7.77 12.37 -10.74
CA LEU A 149 7.43 13.67 -11.32
C LEU A 149 8.43 14.75 -10.89
N LYS A 150 8.71 14.83 -9.59
CA LYS A 150 9.69 15.77 -9.03
C LYS A 150 11.10 15.54 -9.59
N ALA A 151 11.50 14.27 -9.76
CA ALA A 151 12.77 13.91 -10.39
C ALA A 151 12.85 14.40 -11.83
N LYS A 152 11.76 14.29 -12.61
CA LYS A 152 11.69 14.75 -14.01
C LYS A 152 11.87 16.28 -14.12
N TYR A 153 11.22 17.04 -13.25
CA TYR A 153 11.40 18.48 -13.16
C TYR A 153 12.82 18.87 -12.74
N THR A 154 13.36 18.20 -11.71
CA THR A 154 14.71 18.44 -11.20
C THR A 154 15.77 18.17 -12.28
N ALA A 155 15.64 17.07 -13.02
CA ALA A 155 16.54 16.71 -14.12
C ALA A 155 16.52 17.76 -15.26
N SER A 156 15.43 18.50 -15.40
CA SER A 156 15.27 19.56 -16.39
C SER A 156 15.72 20.95 -15.88
N GLY A 157 16.18 21.04 -14.64
CA GLY A 157 16.68 22.25 -13.99
C GLY A 157 15.65 23.01 -13.16
N TYR A 158 14.45 22.46 -12.92
CA TYR A 158 13.40 23.11 -12.13
C TYR A 158 13.43 22.67 -10.66
N TYR A 159 14.41 23.15 -9.90
CA TYR A 159 14.61 22.77 -8.49
C TYR A 159 13.53 23.29 -7.53
N ASN A 160 12.86 24.40 -7.90
CA ASN A 160 11.82 25.03 -7.08
C ASN A 160 10.41 24.54 -7.43
N THR A 161 10.29 23.35 -8.01
CA THR A 161 8.99 22.76 -8.36
C THR A 161 8.22 22.40 -7.09
N GLN A 162 6.98 22.88 -6.99
CA GLN A 162 6.04 22.51 -5.94
C GLN A 162 4.91 21.66 -6.52
N ILE A 163 4.58 20.57 -5.84
CA ILE A 163 3.50 19.64 -6.23
C ILE A 163 2.58 19.52 -5.02
N GLU A 164 1.36 20.01 -5.15
CA GLU A 164 0.38 20.10 -4.07
C GLU A 164 -0.83 19.21 -4.39
N PRO A 165 -0.96 18.05 -3.72
CA PRO A 165 -2.10 17.18 -3.92
C PRO A 165 -3.27 17.57 -3.01
N LYS A 166 -4.47 17.60 -3.60
CA LYS A 166 -5.74 17.66 -2.90
C LYS A 166 -6.49 16.35 -3.17
N ILE A 167 -6.77 15.62 -2.10
CA ILE A 167 -7.34 14.28 -2.15
C ILE A 167 -8.63 14.27 -1.36
N GLU A 168 -9.69 13.76 -1.97
CA GLU A 168 -11.01 13.64 -1.34
C GLU A 168 -11.55 12.22 -1.56
N ILE A 169 -12.09 11.59 -0.51
CA ILE A 169 -12.74 10.28 -0.59
C ILE A 169 -14.23 10.46 -0.39
N ASP A 170 -15.04 9.89 -1.29
CA ASP A 170 -16.49 9.95 -1.21
C ASP A 170 -17.10 8.78 -0.41
N SER A 171 -18.41 8.85 -0.18
CA SER A 171 -19.17 7.85 0.59
C SER A 171 -19.20 6.45 -0.05
N GLN A 172 -18.78 6.32 -1.32
CA GLN A 172 -18.71 5.05 -2.03
C GLN A 172 -17.29 4.47 -2.04
N ASN A 173 -16.40 4.97 -1.16
CA ASN A 173 -14.98 4.62 -1.11
C ASN A 173 -14.27 4.85 -2.46
N ARG A 174 -14.55 5.98 -3.11
CA ARG A 174 -13.84 6.41 -4.31
C ARG A 174 -13.04 7.66 -4.03
N ILE A 175 -11.85 7.73 -4.61
CA ILE A 175 -10.91 8.83 -4.38
C ILE A 175 -10.83 9.75 -5.61
N GLY A 176 -11.02 11.05 -5.37
CA GLY A 176 -10.72 12.11 -6.31
C GLY A 176 -9.36 12.70 -5.99
N ILE A 177 -8.53 12.88 -7.03
CA ILE A 177 -7.19 13.44 -6.90
C ILE A 177 -7.10 14.68 -7.78
N GLU A 178 -6.80 15.82 -7.18
CA GLU A 178 -6.43 17.05 -7.86
C GLU A 178 -4.98 17.37 -7.52
N LEU A 179 -4.14 17.49 -8.54
CA LEU A 179 -2.72 17.75 -8.37
C LEU A 179 -2.37 19.11 -8.95
N ASN A 180 -2.01 20.06 -8.09
CA ASN A 180 -1.53 21.35 -8.55
C ASN A 180 0.00 21.31 -8.68
N ILE A 181 0.53 21.66 -9.86
CA ILE A 181 1.96 21.69 -10.13
C ILE A 181 2.39 23.12 -10.42
N TYR A 182 3.32 23.62 -9.60
CA TYR A 182 3.99 24.90 -9.80
C TYR A 182 5.45 24.62 -10.19
N GLN A 183 5.75 24.71 -11.48
CA GLN A 183 7.09 24.42 -12.03
C GLN A 183 8.19 25.32 -11.46
N GLY A 184 7.87 26.59 -11.19
CA GLY A 184 8.87 27.60 -10.83
C GLY A 184 9.80 27.96 -11.98
N LYS A 185 10.90 28.66 -11.68
CA LYS A 185 11.89 29.09 -12.68
C LYS A 185 12.94 28.02 -12.90
N ARG A 186 13.41 27.89 -14.13
CA ARG A 186 14.56 27.05 -14.46
C ARG A 186 15.85 27.64 -13.88
N ALA A 187 16.71 26.78 -13.33
CA ALA A 187 18.04 27.19 -12.92
C ALA A 187 18.91 27.52 -14.15
N THR A 188 19.62 28.65 -14.06
CA THR A 188 20.58 29.10 -15.06
C THR A 188 21.95 29.25 -14.40
N ILE A 189 23.00 28.79 -15.07
CA ILE A 189 24.39 29.05 -14.65
C ILE A 189 24.78 30.39 -15.28
N TYR A 190 25.25 31.32 -14.45
CA TYR A 190 25.77 32.63 -14.87
C TYR A 190 27.31 32.63 -14.83
#